data_AF-A0A0F8GY82-F1
#
_entry.id   AF-A0A0F8GY82-F1
#
_cell.length_a   1.000
_cell.length_b   1.000
_cell.length_c   1.000
_cell.angle_alpha   90.00
_cell.angle_beta   90.00
_cell.angle_gamma   90.00
#
_symmetry.space_group_name_H-M   'P 1'
#
loop_
_entity.id
_entity.type
_entity.pdbx_description
1 polymer ?
#
loop_
_entity_poly.entity_id
_entity_poly.type
_entity_poly.pdbx_seq_one_letter_code
_entity_poly.pdbx_strand_id
1 'polypeptide(L)'
;MTTEKINSPVKKFRRYIEMNKDHQAYSDFKEGINKGLDIARYTFEENVDKFSLSFSDEAGAVKAKNLQDEFSQLLDEIVLTKKPNCSEECLDGIYMGFEVSKKIFEDFLQEALPVEN
;
A
#
# COMPACT_ATOMS: atom_id res chain seq x y z
N MET A 1 -18.95 -11.65 -16.26
CA MET A 1 -18.25 -12.21 -15.07
C MET A 1 -16.94 -11.45 -14.91
N THR A 2 -16.98 -10.25 -14.31
CA THR A 2 -15.83 -9.33 -14.33
C THR A 2 -15.64 -8.55 -13.02
N THR A 3 -16.37 -8.91 -11.97
CA THR A 3 -16.33 -8.24 -10.65
C THR A 3 -15.65 -9.09 -9.56
N GLU A 4 -15.40 -10.38 -9.78
CA GLU A 4 -14.77 -11.26 -8.78
C GLU A 4 -13.24 -11.25 -8.81
N LYS A 5 -12.62 -10.98 -9.97
CA LYS A 5 -11.14 -11.01 -10.11
C LYS A 5 -10.43 -9.82 -9.45
N ILE A 6 -11.04 -8.63 -9.43
CA ILE A 6 -10.46 -7.41 -8.83
C ILE A 6 -10.70 -7.38 -7.31
N ASN A 7 -11.79 -7.97 -6.83
CA ASN A 7 -12.14 -8.01 -5.42
C ASN A 7 -11.16 -8.81 -4.55
N SER A 8 -10.47 -9.81 -5.13
CA SER A 8 -9.51 -10.64 -4.38
C SER A 8 -8.25 -9.88 -3.95
N PRO A 9 -7.49 -9.22 -4.85
CA PRO A 9 -6.27 -8.49 -4.49
C PRO A 9 -6.53 -7.27 -3.60
N VAL A 10 -7.60 -6.49 -3.85
CA VAL A 10 -7.98 -5.36 -2.98
C VAL A 10 -8.31 -5.82 -1.57
N LYS A 11 -9.13 -6.87 -1.42
CA LYS A 11 -9.47 -7.42 -0.10
C LYS A 11 -8.23 -7.95 0.62
N LYS A 12 -7.31 -8.58 -0.11
CA LYS A 12 -6.07 -9.11 0.44
C LYS A 12 -5.18 -7.96 0.91
N PHE A 13 -4.88 -6.98 0.07
CA PHE A 13 -4.06 -5.82 0.45
C PHE A 13 -4.67 -5.04 1.63
N ARG A 14 -5.99 -4.81 1.63
CA ARG A 14 -6.69 -4.21 2.77
C ARG A 14 -6.47 -4.98 4.07
N ARG A 15 -6.51 -6.32 4.02
CA ARG A 15 -6.24 -7.15 5.20
C ARG A 15 -4.80 -6.98 5.69
N TYR A 16 -3.82 -6.93 4.80
CA TYR A 16 -2.43 -6.69 5.18
C TYR A 16 -2.25 -5.31 5.84
N ILE A 17 -2.87 -4.27 5.28
CA ILE A 17 -2.87 -2.93 5.86
C ILE A 17 -3.47 -2.95 7.27
N GLU A 18 -4.65 -3.53 7.45
CA GLU A 18 -5.31 -3.61 8.77
C GLU A 18 -4.49 -4.41 9.79
N MET A 19 -3.80 -5.49 9.37
CA MET A 19 -2.94 -6.27 10.25
C MET A 19 -1.68 -5.53 10.70
N ASN A 20 -1.25 -4.51 9.95
CA ASN A 20 -0.08 -3.69 10.27
C ASN A 20 -0.43 -2.39 11.00
N LYS A 21 -1.72 -2.07 11.15
CA LYS A 21 -2.15 -0.92 11.95
C LYS A 21 -1.91 -1.16 13.44
N ASP A 22 -1.34 -0.16 14.10
CA ASP A 22 -1.21 -0.15 15.56
C ASP A 22 -2.54 0.35 16.15
N HIS A 23 -3.38 -0.59 16.60
CA HIS A 23 -4.67 -0.29 17.22
C HIS A 23 -4.53 0.37 18.62
N GLN A 24 -3.29 0.49 19.12
CA GLN A 24 -2.90 1.20 20.34
C GLN A 24 -2.11 2.48 20.00
N ALA A 25 -2.48 3.16 18.91
CA ALA A 25 -1.94 4.46 18.54
C ALA A 25 -2.33 5.55 19.56
N TYR A 26 -1.59 5.62 20.68
CA TYR A 26 -1.75 6.62 21.73
C TYR A 26 -0.80 7.83 21.56
N SER A 27 -0.10 7.93 20.42
CA SER A 27 0.75 9.07 20.09
C SER A 27 0.48 9.56 18.67
N ASP A 28 0.70 10.85 18.44
CA ASP A 28 0.54 11.49 17.13
C ASP A 28 1.34 10.78 16.04
N PHE A 29 2.54 10.29 16.35
CA PHE A 29 3.37 9.52 15.43
C PHE A 29 2.71 8.19 15.01
N LYS A 30 2.19 7.42 15.97
CA LYS A 30 1.51 6.15 15.66
C LYS A 30 0.19 6.38 14.92
N GLU A 31 -0.53 7.45 15.27
CA GLU A 31 -1.73 7.85 14.52
C GLU A 31 -1.36 8.26 13.08
N GLY A 32 -0.22 8.94 12.92
CA GLY A 32 0.37 9.25 11.63
C GLY A 32 0.65 7.99 10.81
N ILE A 33 1.29 6.97 11.39
CA ILE A 33 1.55 5.68 10.70
C ILE A 33 0.25 5.07 10.20
N ASN A 34 -0.77 4.96 11.06
CA ASN A 34 -2.06 4.41 10.67
C ASN A 34 -2.72 5.22 9.55
N LYS A 35 -2.61 6.55 9.57
CA LYS A 35 -3.08 7.43 8.48
C LYS A 35 -2.33 7.18 7.19
N GLY A 36 -1.00 7.02 7.24
CA GLY A 36 -0.19 6.69 6.06
C GLY A 36 -0.58 5.35 5.44
N LEU A 37 -0.81 4.33 6.28
CA LEU A 37 -1.33 3.03 5.86
C LEU A 37 -2.72 3.15 5.21
N ASP A 38 -3.63 3.94 5.78
CA ASP A 38 -4.96 4.17 5.20
C ASP A 38 -4.89 4.90 3.86
N ILE A 39 -4.08 5.95 3.76
CA ILE A 39 -3.86 6.68 2.50
C ILE A 39 -3.34 5.72 1.44
N ALA A 40 -2.32 4.93 1.76
CA ALA A 40 -1.74 3.98 0.83
C ALA A 40 -2.76 2.92 0.37
N ARG A 41 -3.63 2.44 1.27
CA ARG A 41 -4.77 1.59 0.89
C ARG A 41 -5.69 2.28 -0.10
N TYR A 42 -6.13 3.50 0.18
CA TYR A 42 -7.03 4.24 -0.71
C TYR A 42 -6.39 4.51 -2.07
N THR A 43 -5.12 4.94 -2.08
CA THR A 43 -4.35 5.15 -3.31
C THR A 43 -4.27 3.87 -4.14
N PHE A 44 -4.03 2.71 -3.51
CA PHE A 44 -4.04 1.43 -4.20
C PHE A 44 -5.44 1.09 -4.75
N GLU A 45 -6.49 1.22 -3.94
CA GLU A 45 -7.87 0.94 -4.32
C GLU A 45 -8.34 1.82 -5.50
N GLU A 46 -8.01 3.12 -5.50
CA GLU A 46 -8.35 4.04 -6.59
C GLU A 46 -7.55 3.79 -7.88
N ASN A 47 -6.35 3.22 -7.76
CA ASN A 47 -5.48 2.92 -8.90
C ASN A 47 -5.48 1.43 -9.27
N VAL A 48 -6.30 0.60 -8.62
CA VAL A 48 -6.34 -0.85 -8.85
C VAL A 48 -6.70 -1.22 -10.29
N ASP A 49 -7.53 -0.41 -10.94
CA ASP A 49 -7.88 -0.62 -12.34
C ASP A 49 -6.72 -0.27 -13.29
N LYS A 50 -5.80 0.60 -12.86
CA LYS A 50 -4.55 0.92 -13.60
C LYS A 50 -3.51 -0.17 -13.40
N PHE A 51 -3.45 -0.74 -12.20
CA PHE A 51 -2.65 -1.90 -11.92
C PHE A 51 -3.22 -3.10 -12.69
N SER A 52 -2.63 -3.42 -13.84
CA SER A 52 -2.98 -4.60 -14.62
C SER A 52 -2.53 -5.88 -13.88
N LEU A 53 -3.26 -6.26 -12.84
CA LEU A 53 -3.06 -7.43 -11.98
C LEU A 53 -3.39 -8.76 -12.70
N SER A 54 -3.21 -8.81 -14.02
CA SER A 54 -3.22 -10.05 -14.80
C SER A 54 -1.93 -10.82 -14.54
N PHE A 55 -1.92 -11.60 -13.45
CA PHE A 55 -0.79 -12.43 -13.02
C PHE A 55 -0.67 -13.73 -13.85
N SER A 56 -0.65 -13.64 -15.18
CA SER A 56 -0.50 -14.80 -16.07
C SER A 56 0.91 -14.83 -16.66
N ASP A 57 1.73 -15.72 -16.11
CA ASP A 57 3.00 -16.33 -16.58
C ASP A 57 4.25 -15.52 -16.97
N GLU A 58 5.40 -16.15 -16.65
CA GLU A 58 6.83 -15.93 -16.97
C GLU A 58 7.46 -14.53 -16.74
N ALA A 59 6.70 -13.43 -16.85
CA ALA A 59 7.17 -12.07 -16.59
C ALA A 59 6.84 -11.57 -15.17
N GLY A 60 6.47 -12.48 -14.26
CA GLY A 60 5.93 -12.18 -12.93
C GLY A 60 6.81 -11.25 -12.11
N ALA A 61 8.11 -11.54 -12.00
CA ALA A 61 9.03 -10.73 -11.20
C ALA A 61 9.26 -9.31 -11.76
N VAL A 62 9.38 -9.17 -13.08
CA VAL A 62 9.53 -7.85 -13.73
C VAL A 62 8.25 -7.04 -13.57
N LYS A 63 7.09 -7.68 -13.70
CA LYS A 63 5.79 -7.05 -13.52
C LYS A 63 5.54 -6.67 -12.06
N ALA A 64 5.93 -7.52 -11.11
CA ALA A 64 5.88 -7.21 -9.67
C ALA A 64 6.68 -5.95 -9.37
N LYS A 65 7.93 -5.91 -9.86
CA LYS A 65 8.81 -4.78 -9.66
C LYS A 65 8.22 -3.49 -10.23
N ASN A 66 7.70 -3.54 -11.46
CA ASN A 66 7.03 -2.37 -12.05
C ASN A 66 5.82 -1.91 -11.22
N LEU A 67 4.98 -2.85 -10.75
CA LEU A 67 3.84 -2.51 -9.88
C LEU A 67 4.30 -1.89 -8.56
N GLN A 68 5.38 -2.41 -7.96
CA GLN A 68 5.97 -1.88 -6.74
C GLN A 68 6.54 -0.48 -6.95
N ASP A 69 7.26 -0.25 -8.05
CA ASP A 69 7.79 1.06 -8.43
C ASP A 69 6.65 2.06 -8.69
N GLU A 70 5.61 1.68 -9.43
CA GLU A 70 4.42 2.52 -9.68
C GLU A 70 3.70 2.87 -8.37
N PHE A 71 3.49 1.89 -7.49
CA PHE A 71 2.86 2.14 -6.20
C PHE A 71 3.72 3.04 -5.30
N SER A 72 5.04 2.81 -5.28
CA SER A 72 5.96 3.65 -4.51
C SER A 72 5.96 5.09 -5.02
N GLN A 73 5.98 5.29 -6.33
CA GLN A 73 5.89 6.60 -6.95
C GLN A 73 4.57 7.31 -6.60
N LEU A 74 3.43 6.61 -6.63
CA LEU A 74 2.15 7.18 -6.23
C LEU A 74 2.17 7.69 -4.79
N LEU A 75 2.84 6.98 -3.87
CA LEU A 75 2.98 7.43 -2.48
C LEU A 75 3.96 8.60 -2.35
N ASP A 76 5.08 8.58 -3.10
CA ASP A 76 6.08 9.65 -3.08
C ASP A 76 5.56 10.96 -3.68
N GLU A 77 4.60 10.89 -4.62
CA GLU A 77 3.90 12.05 -5.15
C GLU A 77 2.91 12.68 -4.15
N ILE A 78 2.53 11.98 -3.08
CA ILE A 78 1.63 12.50 -2.04
C ILE A 78 2.41 13.45 -1.14
N VAL A 79 2.41 14.73 -1.53
CA VAL A 79 2.97 15.81 -0.71
C VAL A 79 1.94 16.26 0.32
N LEU A 80 2.12 15.84 1.57
CA LEU A 80 1.31 16.32 2.68
C LEU A 80 1.88 17.64 3.20
N THR A 81 1.27 18.74 2.79
CA THR A 81 1.51 20.05 3.43
C THR A 81 0.99 20.03 4.87
N LYS A 82 1.74 20.66 5.81
CA LYS A 82 1.35 20.84 7.21
C LYS A 82 -0.13 21.26 7.31
N LYS A 83 -1.00 20.32 7.66
CA LYS A 83 -2.39 20.61 7.99
C LYS A 83 -2.42 21.22 9.40
N PRO A 84 -3.30 22.19 9.67
CA PRO A 84 -3.39 22.82 10.99
C PRO A 84 -3.68 21.85 12.16
N ASN A 85 -4.15 20.63 11.86
CA ASN A 85 -4.50 19.58 12.84
C ASN A 85 -3.58 18.34 12.77
N CYS A 86 -2.39 18.42 12.16
CA CYS A 86 -1.42 17.33 12.17
C CYS A 86 -0.08 17.91 12.63
N SER A 87 0.38 17.44 13.78
CA SER A 87 1.69 17.77 14.33
C SER A 87 2.80 17.30 13.38
N GLU A 88 4.02 17.79 13.59
CA GLU A 88 5.18 17.32 12.83
C GLU A 88 5.40 15.81 13.03
N GLU A 89 5.25 15.33 14.27
CA GLU A 89 5.28 13.89 14.58
C GLU A 89 4.20 13.09 13.84
N CYS A 90 3.00 13.66 13.67
CA CYS A 90 1.94 13.06 12.86
C CYS A 90 2.34 12.97 11.38
N LEU A 91 3.02 13.98 10.83
CA LEU A 91 3.50 13.95 9.44
C LEU A 91 4.63 12.93 9.26
N ASP A 92 5.63 12.92 10.14
CA ASP A 92 6.69 11.90 10.16
C ASP A 92 6.10 10.48 10.26
N GLY A 93 5.07 10.32 11.10
CA GLY A 93 4.32 9.08 11.19
C GLY A 93 3.68 8.69 9.86
N ILE A 94 3.07 9.63 9.14
CA ILE A 94 2.44 9.33 7.84
C ILE A 94 3.48 8.89 6.80
N TYR A 95 4.62 9.58 6.70
CA TYR A 95 5.70 9.16 5.80
C TYR A 95 6.24 7.77 6.18
N MET A 96 6.39 7.47 7.46
CA MET A 96 6.72 6.12 7.93
C MET A 96 5.64 5.11 7.52
N GLY A 97 4.36 5.47 7.60
CA GLY A 97 3.25 4.65 7.12
C GLY A 97 3.30 4.37 5.61
N PHE A 98 3.81 5.30 4.80
CA PHE A 98 4.07 5.05 3.37
C PHE A 98 5.19 4.03 3.18
N GLU A 99 6.32 4.19 3.87
CA GLU A 99 7.43 3.24 3.80
C GLU A 99 7.03 1.83 4.23
N VAL A 100 6.23 1.71 5.29
CA VAL A 100 5.65 0.43 5.72
C VAL A 100 4.70 -0.11 4.64
N SER A 101 3.88 0.73 4.02
CA SER A 101 2.97 0.31 2.96
C SER A 101 3.70 -0.22 1.72
N LYS A 102 4.84 0.38 1.34
CA LYS A 102 5.69 -0.09 0.24
C LYS A 102 6.21 -1.50 0.52
N LYS A 103 6.65 -1.78 1.75
CA LYS A 103 7.07 -3.12 2.17
C LYS A 103 5.92 -4.12 2.17
N ILE A 104 4.77 -3.74 2.73
CA ILE A 104 3.57 -4.59 2.72
C ILE A 104 3.16 -4.94 1.29
N PHE A 105 3.27 -3.99 0.36
CA PHE A 105 2.96 -4.23 -1.04
C PHE A 105 3.96 -5.19 -1.70
N GLU A 106 5.25 -5.08 -1.36
CA GLU A 106 6.28 -6.04 -1.77
C GLU A 106 5.96 -7.46 -1.29
N ASP A 107 5.68 -7.63 0.01
CA ASP A 107 5.29 -8.92 0.60
C ASP A 107 4.03 -9.48 -0.08
N PHE A 108 3.04 -8.61 -0.35
CA PHE A 108 1.82 -8.96 -1.07
C PHE A 108 2.12 -9.48 -2.49
N LEU A 109 3.04 -8.83 -3.22
CA LEU A 109 3.44 -9.24 -4.56
C LEU A 109 4.23 -10.55 -4.54
N GLN A 110 5.13 -10.74 -3.58
CA GLN A 110 5.87 -12.00 -3.41
C GLN A 110 4.93 -13.17 -3.11
N GLU A 111 3.90 -12.98 -2.28
CA GLU A 111 2.94 -14.05 -1.99
C GLU A 111 1.94 -14.27 -3.13
N ALA A 112 1.65 -13.24 -3.94
CA ALA A 112 0.77 -13.34 -5.11
C ALA A 112 1.47 -13.94 -6.34
N LEU A 113 2.79 -13.85 -6.41
CA LEU A 113 3.63 -14.38 -7.49
C LEU A 113 4.59 -15.42 -6.90
N PRO A 114 4.14 -16.68 -6.72
CA PRO A 114 5.06 -17.75 -6.35
C PRO A 114 6.09 -17.86 -7.48
N VAL A 115 7.33 -17.45 -7.18
CA VAL A 115 8.47 -17.81 -8.00
C VAL A 115 8.64 -19.31 -7.80
N GLU A 116 8.10 -20.11 -8.72
CA GLU A 116 8.47 -21.52 -8.80
C GLU A 116 9.99 -21.57 -9.07
N ASN A 117 10.73 -22.10 -8.10
CA ASN A 117 12.14 -22.47 -8.23
C ASN A 117 12.27 -23.85 -8.87
#